data_AF-A0A2U2PKR1-F1
#
_entry.id   AF-A0A2U2PKR1-F1
#
_cell.length_a   1.000
_cell.length_b   1.000
_cell.length_c   1.000
_cell.angle_alpha   90.00
_cell.angle_beta   90.00
_cell.angle_gamma   90.00
#
_symmetry.space_group_name_H-M   'P 1'
#
loop_
_entity.id
_entity.type
_entity.pdbx_description
1 polymer ?
#
loop_
_entity_poly.entity_id
_entity_poly.type
_entity_poly.pdbx_seq_one_letter_code
_entity_poly.pdbx_strand_id
1 'polypeptide(L)' 'MEKFRIEIQEGNATIPFEIVDYAHDDNNQCKFEVFKEGNFIASFEPDSRGLLHVCKNTGSVSEHILHMLADRIERFNF' A
#
# COMPACT_ATOMS: atom_id res chain seq x y z
N MET A 1 -9.14 11.77 -3.28
CA MET A 1 -8.38 10.63 -3.84
C MET A 1 -7.01 11.16 -4.21
N GLU A 2 -6.04 10.97 -3.33
CA GLU A 2 -4.65 11.29 -3.62
C GLU A 2 -3.95 10.04 -4.14
N LYS A 3 -3.07 10.22 -5.13
CA LYS A 3 -2.27 9.13 -5.69
C LYS A 3 -0.81 9.52 -5.59
N PHE A 4 -0.01 8.64 -5.03
CA PHE A 4 1.43 8.83 -4.91
C PHE A 4 2.17 7.56 -5.31
N ARG A 5 3.42 7.73 -5.74
CA ARG A 5 4.26 6.63 -6.18
C ARG A 5 5.31 6.36 -5.13
N ILE A 6 5.45 5.09 -4.76
CA ILE A 6 6.53 4.61 -3.90
C ILE A 6 7.42 3.69 -4.71
N GLU A 7 8.71 3.90 -4.60
CA GLU A 7 9.73 3.04 -5.18
C GLU A 7 10.33 2.20 -4.06
N ILE A 8 10.25 0.88 -4.20
CA ILE A 8 10.84 -0.08 -3.27
C ILE A 8 12.07 -0.70 -3.93
N GLN A 9 13.19 -0.67 -3.22
CA GLN A 9 14.42 -1.30 -3.69
C GLN A 9 14.45 -2.77 -3.22
N GLU A 10 14.37 -3.70 -4.17
CA GLU A 10 14.50 -5.14 -3.94
C GLU A 10 15.81 -5.62 -4.60
N GLY A 11 16.86 -5.78 -3.79
CA GLY A 11 18.20 -6.10 -4.28
C GLY A 11 18.77 -4.99 -5.17
N ASN A 12 18.96 -5.29 -6.46
CA ASN A 12 19.44 -4.35 -7.48
C ASN A 12 18.33 -3.74 -8.35
N ALA A 13 17.07 -4.09 -8.09
CA ALA A 13 15.93 -3.57 -8.84
C ALA A 13 15.14 -2.57 -8.00
N THR A 14 14.76 -1.46 -8.63
CA THR A 14 13.79 -0.52 -8.06
C THR A 14 12.43 -0.81 -8.67
N ILE A 15 11.47 -1.21 -7.84
CA ILE A 15 10.13 -1.57 -8.26
C ILE A 15 9.20 -0.40 -7.92
N PRO A 16 8.62 0.29 -8.92
CA PRO A 16 7.66 1.34 -8.69
C PRO A 16 6.28 0.74 -8.35
N PHE A 17 5.65 1.34 -7.36
CA PHE A 17 4.31 1.03 -6.89
C PHE A 17 3.47 2.30 -6.88
N GLU A 18 2.21 2.19 -7.30
CA GLU A 18 1.24 3.27 -7.30
C GLU A 18 0.27 3.06 -6.16
N ILE A 19 0.20 4.03 -5.26
CA ILE A 19 -0.66 4.00 -4.08
C ILE A 19 -1.80 4.98 -4.29
N VAL A 20 -3.02 4.52 -4.04
CA VAL A 20 -4.23 5.32 -4.13
C VAL A 20 -4.85 5.38 -2.73
N ASP A 21 -4.93 6.59 -2.18
CA ASP A 21 -5.67 6.88 -0.95
C ASP A 21 -7.14 7.15 -1.31
N TYR A 22 -8.01 6.24 -0.85
CA TYR A 22 -9.44 6.43 -0.95
C TYR A 22 -9.91 7.20 0.29
N ALA A 23 -10.34 8.44 0.04
CA ALA A 23 -10.94 9.27 1.07
C ALA A 23 -12.19 8.56 1.61
N HIS A 24 -12.29 8.58 2.93
CA HIS A 24 -13.14 7.81 3.83
C HIS A 24 -14.64 8.03 3.60
N ASP A 25 -15.19 7.51 2.51
CA ASP A 25 -16.63 7.45 2.28
C ASP A 25 -17.01 5.99 1.99
N ASP A 26 -17.87 5.46 2.85
CA ASP A 26 -18.60 4.21 2.66
C ASP A 26 -17.85 2.89 2.92
N ASN A 27 -17.93 2.40 4.18
CA ASN A 27 -17.82 0.97 4.58
C ASN A 27 -16.59 0.15 4.12
N ASN A 28 -15.65 0.74 3.40
CA ASN A 28 -14.55 0.03 2.79
C ASN A 28 -13.39 0.02 3.78
N GLN A 29 -13.17 -1.11 4.43
CA GLN A 29 -12.13 -1.28 5.45
C GLN A 29 -10.73 -0.96 4.90
N CYS A 30 -10.48 -1.16 3.60
CA CYS A 30 -9.20 -0.85 2.97
C CYS A 30 -9.08 0.62 2.54
N LYS A 31 -8.19 1.39 3.17
CA LYS A 31 -7.97 2.82 2.89
C LYS A 31 -6.99 3.07 1.74
N PHE A 32 -5.93 2.27 1.65
CA PHE A 32 -4.88 2.41 0.65
C PHE A 32 -4.91 1.23 -0.30
N GLU A 33 -4.95 1.48 -1.60
CA GLU A 33 -4.77 0.44 -2.61
C GLU A 33 -3.41 0.59 -3.29
N VAL A 34 -2.74 -0.52 -3.52
CA VAL A 34 -1.44 -0.58 -4.17
C VAL A 34 -1.57 -1.29 -5.50
N PHE A 35 -1.01 -0.64 -6.52
CA PHE A 35 -0.97 -1.10 -7.89
C PHE A 35 0.48 -1.21 -8.36
N LYS A 36 0.77 -2.22 -9.18
CA LYS A 36 2.04 -2.35 -9.90
C LYS A 36 1.72 -2.48 -11.38
N GLU A 37 2.25 -1.55 -12.17
CA GLU A 37 2.03 -1.51 -13.63
C GLU A 37 0.53 -1.52 -13.98
N GLY A 38 -0.30 -0.82 -13.19
CA GLY A 38 -1.76 -0.79 -13.35
C GLY A 38 -2.51 -2.01 -12.79
N ASN A 39 -1.83 -3.02 -12.27
CA ASN A 39 -2.45 -4.21 -11.68
C ASN A 39 -2.61 -4.04 -10.17
N PHE A 40 -3.82 -4.26 -9.65
CA PHE A 40 -4.07 -4.29 -8.21
C PHE A 40 -3.36 -5.50 -7.58
N ILE A 41 -2.55 -5.23 -6.56
CA ILE A 41 -1.71 -6.26 -5.92
C ILE A 41 -1.97 -6.38 -4.43
N ALA A 42 -2.21 -5.26 -3.75
CA ALA A 42 -2.50 -5.28 -2.32
C ALA A 42 -3.30 -4.04 -1.91
N SER A 43 -3.88 -4.10 -0.73
CA SER A 43 -4.47 -2.93 -0.07
C SER A 43 -4.16 -2.94 1.42
N PHE A 44 -4.12 -1.76 2.02
CA PHE A 44 -3.82 -1.55 3.43
C PHE A 44 -4.95 -0.82 4.13
N GLU A 45 -5.18 -1.18 5.38
CA GLU A 45 -6.11 -0.50 6.28
C GLU A 45 -5.38 -0.02 7.54
N PRO A 46 -5.66 1.19 8.02
CA PRO A 46 -5.21 1.59 9.34
C PRO A 46 -6.04 0.86 10.41
N ASP A 47 -5.38 0.19 11.34
CA ASP A 47 -6.02 -0.35 12.54
C ASP A 47 -6.50 0.79 13.47
N SER A 48 -7.26 0.45 14.52
CA SER A 48 -7.70 1.37 15.58
C SER A 48 -6.56 2.18 16.23
N ARG A 49 -5.31 1.72 16.10
CA ARG A 49 -4.10 2.43 16.57
C ARG A 49 -3.43 3.32 15.52
N GLY A 50 -3.95 3.37 14.30
CA GLY A 50 -3.38 4.10 13.17
C GLY A 50 -2.25 3.37 12.44
N LEU A 51 -1.94 2.13 12.79
CA LEU A 51 -0.93 1.30 12.13
C LEU A 51 -1.48 0.68 10.86
N LEU A 52 -0.70 0.64 9.77
CA LEU A 52 -1.14 0.03 8.53
C LEU A 52 -1.00 -1.49 8.53
N HIS A 53 -2.12 -2.16 8.29
CA HIS A 53 -2.21 -3.61 8.12
C HIS A 53 -2.64 -3.96 6.70
N VAL A 54 -2.22 -5.13 6.22
CA VAL A 54 -2.64 -5.64 4.90
C VAL A 54 -4.12 -6.04 4.96
N CYS A 55 -4.97 -5.32 4.24
CA CYS A 55 -6.41 -5.56 4.12
C CYS A 55 -6.71 -6.64 3.07
N LYS A 56 -6.11 -6.52 1.88
CA LYS A 56 -6.18 -7.54 0.82
C LYS A 56 -4.80 -7.77 0.23
N ASN A 57 -4.49 -9.02 -0.05
CA ASN A 57 -3.31 -9.43 -0.80
C ASN A 57 -3.74 -10.35 -1.93
N THR A 58 -3.41 -10.01 -3.18
CA THR A 58 -3.72 -10.88 -4.34
C THR A 58 -2.73 -12.06 -4.47
N GLY A 59 -1.80 -12.21 -3.53
CA GLY A 59 -0.83 -13.30 -3.47
C GLY A 59 0.38 -13.12 -4.39
N SER A 60 0.42 -12.00 -5.14
CA SER A 60 1.48 -11.73 -6.13
C SER A 60 2.67 -10.93 -5.56
N VAL A 61 2.65 -10.61 -4.26
CA VAL A 61 3.67 -9.79 -3.59
C VAL A 61 4.12 -10.47 -2.31
N SER A 62 5.44 -10.57 -2.11
CA SER A 62 6.03 -11.14 -0.90
C SER A 62 5.72 -10.29 0.34
N GLU A 63 5.56 -10.94 1.49
CA GLU A 63 5.29 -10.26 2.77
C GLU A 63 6.32 -9.17 3.10
N HIS A 64 7.59 -9.38 2.75
CA HIS A 64 8.63 -8.37 2.94
C HIS A 64 8.31 -7.06 2.19
N ILE A 65 7.87 -7.14 0.93
CA ILE A 65 7.49 -5.95 0.15
C ILE A 65 6.24 -5.29 0.73
N LEU A 66 5.27 -6.08 1.21
CA LEU A 66 4.09 -5.53 1.88
C LEU A 66 4.46 -4.75 3.14
N HIS A 67 5.39 -5.27 3.95
CA HIS A 67 5.91 -4.58 5.12
C HIS A 67 6.64 -3.28 4.75
N MET A 68 7.48 -3.31 3.70
CA MET A 68 8.17 -2.10 3.25
C MET A 68 7.20 -1.04 2.70
N LEU A 69 6.16 -1.48 2.00
CA LEU A 69 5.10 -0.59 1.52
C LEU A 69 4.35 0.05 2.69
N ALA A 70 3.96 -0.72 3.70
CA ALA A 70 3.31 -0.19 4.90
C ALA A 70 4.18 0.88 5.59
N ASP A 71 5.44 0.57 5.91
CA ASP A 71 6.38 1.52 6.56
C ASP A 71 6.53 2.79 5.73
N ARG A 72 6.60 2.66 4.40
CA ARG A 72 6.77 3.80 3.51
C ARG A 72 5.51 4.65 3.42
N ILE A 73 4.33 4.04 3.35
CA ILE A 73 3.05 4.76 3.35
C ILE A 73 2.87 5.49 4.68
N GLU A 74 3.20 4.87 5.81
CA GLU A 74 3.16 5.49 7.13
C GLU A 74 4.04 6.75 7.15
N ARG A 75 5.29 6.69 6.67
CA ARG A 75 6.18 7.86 6.59
C ARG A 75 5.73 8.98 5.65
N PHE A 76 4.87 8.67 4.68
CA PHE A 76 4.35 9.68 3.74
C PHE A 76 3.12 10.39 4.28
N ASN A 77 2.38 9.76 5.20
CA ASN A 77 1.08 10.23 5.67
C ASN A 77 1.05 10.60 7.17
N PHE A 78 2.13 10.30 7.92
CA PHE A 78 2.37 10.67 9.31
C PHE A 78 3.77 11.26 9.49
#